data_AF-A0A8B9F9B5-F1
#
_entry.id   AF-A0A8B9F9B5-F1
#
_cell.length_a   1.000
_cell.length_b   1.000
_cell.length_c   1.000
_cell.angle_alpha   90.00
_cell.angle_beta   90.00
_cell.angle_gamma   90.00
#
_symmetry.space_group_name_H-M   'P 1'
#
loop_
_entity.id
_entity.type
_entity.pdbx_description
1 polymer ?
#
loop_
_entity_poly.entity_id
_entity_poly.type
_entity_poly.pdbx_seq_one_letter_code
_entity_poly.pdbx_strand_id
1 'polypeptide(L)'
;MPVQAAQWTEFLSCPICYNEFDENVHKPISLGCSHTVCKTCLNKLHRKACPFDQTAINTDIDVLPVNFALLQLVGAQVPDHQTVKLSNVGENKHYEVAKKCVEDLALYLKPLSGGKGVASLNQSALSRPMQRKLVTLVNCQLVEEEGRVRAMRAARSLGERTVTELILQHQNPQQLSANLWAAVRARGCQFLGPAMQEEALKLVLLALEDGSALSRKVLVLFVVQRLEPRFPQASKTSIGHVVQLLYRASCFKVTKRDEDSSLMQLKEEFRSYEALRREHDAQIVHIAMEAGLRISPEQWSSLLYGDLAHKSHMQSIIDKLQSPESFAKSVQELTIVLQRTGDPANLNRLRPHLELLANIDPNPDAASPTWEQLENAMVAVKTVVHGLVDFIQNYSRKGHETPQPQPNSKYKTSMCRDLRQQGGCPRGTNCTFAHSQEELEKYRLRNKKISATEALKQQGRWCQVLME
;
A
#
# COMPACT_ATOMS: atom_id res chain seq x y z
N MET A 1 36.01 -2.56 -0.28
CA MET A 1 34.76 -2.93 -0.99
C MET A 1 33.61 -2.29 -0.26
N PRO A 2 32.58 -1.72 -0.92
CA PRO A 2 31.38 -1.27 -0.23
C PRO A 2 30.76 -2.46 0.49
N VAL A 3 30.59 -2.37 1.81
CA VAL A 3 29.90 -3.42 2.58
C VAL A 3 28.42 -3.34 2.19
N GLN A 4 27.84 -4.46 1.79
CA GLN A 4 26.43 -4.53 1.39
C GLN A 4 25.55 -4.07 2.56
N ALA A 5 24.62 -3.15 2.31
CA ALA A 5 23.70 -2.68 3.33
C ALA A 5 22.90 -3.84 3.91
N ALA A 6 22.73 -3.85 5.23
CA ALA A 6 21.99 -4.89 5.95
C ALA A 6 20.58 -5.06 5.38
N GLN A 7 20.10 -6.29 5.22
CA GLN A 7 18.70 -6.51 4.92
C GLN A 7 17.86 -6.02 6.10
N TRP A 8 16.76 -5.30 5.84
CA TRP A 8 15.90 -4.76 6.91
C TRP A 8 15.32 -5.84 7.82
N THR A 9 15.37 -7.12 7.42
CA THR A 9 14.95 -8.29 8.19
C THR A 9 16.00 -8.78 9.19
N GLU A 10 17.26 -8.37 9.04
CA GLU A 10 18.40 -8.76 9.90
C GLU A 10 18.80 -7.63 10.85
N PHE A 11 17.80 -6.86 11.31
CA PHE A 11 17.99 -5.65 12.13
C PHE A 11 18.43 -5.92 13.58
N LEU A 12 18.52 -7.19 14.00
CA LEU A 12 19.00 -7.61 15.32
C LEU A 12 20.47 -8.07 15.32
N SER A 13 21.15 -8.02 14.18
CA SER A 13 22.55 -8.44 14.06
C SER A 13 23.42 -7.31 13.54
N CYS A 14 24.66 -7.28 13.99
CA CYS A 14 25.64 -6.32 13.51
C CYS A 14 26.00 -6.62 12.05
N PRO A 15 25.89 -5.66 11.12
CA PRO A 15 26.17 -5.89 9.71
C PRO A 15 27.66 -6.05 9.36
N ILE A 16 28.55 -5.87 10.33
CA ILE A 16 30.01 -6.01 10.15
C ILE A 16 30.51 -7.35 10.66
N CYS A 17 30.20 -7.70 11.92
CA CYS A 17 30.65 -8.96 12.51
C CYS A 17 29.61 -10.09 12.40
N TYR A 18 28.40 -9.81 11.91
CA TYR A 18 27.28 -10.76 11.78
C TYR A 18 26.81 -11.40 13.09
N ASN A 19 27.33 -10.96 14.23
CA ASN A 19 26.87 -11.40 15.55
C ASN A 19 25.56 -10.69 15.91
N GLU A 20 24.67 -11.43 16.58
CA GLU A 20 23.48 -10.86 17.21
C GLU A 20 23.90 -9.83 18.27
N PHE A 21 23.10 -8.78 18.39
CA PHE A 21 23.33 -7.75 19.41
C PHE A 21 23.12 -8.31 20.81
N ASP A 22 23.90 -7.82 21.78
CA ASP A 22 23.81 -8.24 23.17
C ASP A 22 24.18 -7.09 24.12
N GLU A 23 23.83 -7.25 25.41
CA GLU A 23 24.03 -6.23 26.45
C GLU A 23 25.49 -6.07 26.90
N ASN A 24 26.40 -6.94 26.47
CA ASN A 24 27.77 -7.02 26.94
C ASN A 24 28.77 -6.57 25.87
N VAL A 25 28.95 -7.36 24.82
CA VAL A 25 30.03 -7.25 23.82
C VAL A 25 29.53 -6.57 22.55
N HIS A 26 28.38 -6.99 22.01
CA HIS A 26 27.84 -6.48 20.75
C HIS A 26 26.71 -5.47 21.00
N LYS A 27 26.98 -4.42 21.78
CA LYS A 27 26.01 -3.36 22.06
C LYS A 27 25.62 -2.61 20.78
N PRO A 28 24.33 -2.51 20.40
CA PRO A 28 23.91 -1.83 19.18
C PRO A 28 24.00 -0.31 19.35
N ILE A 29 24.72 0.35 18.46
CA ILE A 29 24.82 1.82 18.40
C ILE A 29 24.27 2.28 17.06
N SER A 30 23.19 3.05 17.10
CA SER A 30 22.65 3.75 15.92
C SER A 30 23.52 4.97 15.61
N LEU A 31 23.82 5.21 14.33
CA LEU A 31 24.46 6.43 13.85
C LEU A 31 23.41 7.40 13.30
N GLY A 32 23.77 8.68 13.12
CA GLY A 32 22.89 9.71 12.58
C GLY A 32 22.33 9.39 11.19
N CYS A 33 23.07 8.61 10.40
CA CYS A 33 22.64 8.06 9.12
C CYS A 33 21.62 6.91 9.20
N SER A 34 21.21 6.51 10.42
CA SER A 34 20.29 5.40 10.70
C SER A 34 20.85 4.00 10.39
N HIS A 35 22.17 3.86 10.25
CA HIS A 35 22.83 2.56 10.30
C HIS A 35 23.16 2.20 11.75
N THR A 36 22.91 0.94 12.11
CA THR A 36 23.20 0.41 13.45
C THR A 36 24.34 -0.58 13.38
N VAL A 37 25.38 -0.36 14.18
CA VAL A 37 26.59 -1.19 14.24
C VAL A 37 26.93 -1.47 15.70
N CYS A 38 27.52 -2.63 16.01
CA CYS A 38 27.90 -2.91 17.40
C CYS A 38 29.08 -2.03 17.84
N LYS A 39 29.11 -1.63 19.12
CA LYS A 39 30.14 -0.76 19.70
C LYS A 39 31.56 -1.29 19.46
N THR A 40 31.76 -2.60 19.60
CA THR A 40 33.05 -3.25 19.35
C THR A 40 33.53 -3.09 17.89
N CYS A 41 32.63 -3.12 16.91
CA CYS A 41 32.99 -2.90 15.52
C CYS A 41 33.24 -1.41 15.22
N LEU A 42 32.44 -0.50 15.80
CA LEU A 42 32.65 0.94 15.64
C LEU A 42 34.02 1.39 16.16
N ASN A 43 34.45 0.88 17.32
CA ASN A 43 35.76 1.20 17.90
C ASN A 43 36.95 0.66 17.08
N LYS A 44 36.72 -0.29 16.17
CA LYS A 44 37.74 -0.84 15.27
C LYS A 44 37.80 -0.11 13.93
N LEU A 45 36.93 0.89 13.68
CA LEU A 45 36.95 1.65 12.43
C LEU A 45 38.18 2.56 12.38
N HIS A 46 38.95 2.43 11.31
CA HIS A 46 40.11 3.29 11.05
C HIS A 46 39.74 4.73 10.67
N ARG A 47 38.53 4.94 10.14
CA ARG A 47 37.99 6.26 9.77
C ARG A 47 36.71 6.52 10.54
N LYS A 48 36.53 7.76 11.01
CA LYS A 48 35.30 8.24 11.65
C LYS A 48 34.20 8.50 10.60
N ALA A 49 33.84 7.46 9.86
CA ALA A 49 32.79 7.49 8.85
C ALA A 49 32.03 6.17 8.87
N CYS A 50 30.74 6.25 8.58
CA CYS A 50 29.89 5.07 8.44
C CYS A 50 30.42 4.17 7.31
N PRO A 51 30.58 2.85 7.52
CA PRO A 51 31.14 1.96 6.52
C PRO A 51 30.20 1.66 5.34
N PHE A 52 28.93 2.07 5.42
CA PHE A 52 27.90 1.80 4.42
C PHE A 52 27.67 2.97 3.46
N ASP A 53 27.55 4.19 4.00
CA ASP A 53 27.22 5.39 3.22
C ASP A 53 28.27 6.50 3.33
N GLN A 54 29.36 6.25 4.08
CA GLN A 54 30.47 7.18 4.28
C GLN A 54 30.09 8.50 4.98
N THR A 55 28.91 8.58 5.58
CA THR A 55 28.50 9.71 6.43
C THR A 55 29.50 9.89 7.57
N ALA A 56 29.98 11.12 7.78
CA ALA A 56 30.93 11.41 8.85
C ALA A 56 30.32 11.15 10.24
N ILE A 57 31.08 10.52 11.13
CA ILE A 57 30.70 10.29 12.53
C ILE A 57 31.34 11.40 13.35
N ASN A 58 30.57 12.46 13.63
CA ASN A 58 31.06 13.65 14.32
C ASN A 58 31.06 13.48 15.85
N THR A 59 30.13 12.68 16.39
CA THR A 59 30.01 12.40 17.82
C THR A 59 30.95 11.27 18.24
N ASP A 60 31.52 11.37 19.44
CA ASP A 60 32.31 10.28 20.01
C ASP A 60 31.44 9.04 20.27
N ILE A 61 31.92 7.87 19.85
CA ILE A 61 31.22 6.58 19.96
C ILE A 61 30.94 6.25 21.43
N ASP A 62 31.81 6.67 22.35
CA ASP A 62 31.63 6.42 23.78
C ASP A 62 30.49 7.25 24.40
N VAL A 63 30.06 8.33 23.75
CA VAL A 63 28.96 9.19 24.18
C VAL A 63 27.63 8.78 23.54
N LEU A 64 27.66 8.06 22.42
CA LEU A 64 26.45 7.60 21.75
C LEU A 64 25.69 6.57 22.60
N PRO A 65 24.37 6.75 22.79
CA PRO A 65 23.58 5.82 23.58
C PRO A 65 23.39 4.48 22.85
N VAL A 66 23.23 3.44 23.65
CA VAL A 66 22.91 2.09 23.17
C VAL A 66 21.44 2.05 22.76
N ASN A 67 21.16 1.40 21.63
CA ASN A 67 19.80 1.23 21.14
C ASN A 67 19.06 0.13 21.94
N PHE A 68 18.47 0.52 23.06
CA PHE A 68 17.70 -0.40 23.90
C PHE A 68 16.43 -0.93 23.24
N ALA A 69 15.87 -0.18 22.28
CA ALA A 69 14.72 -0.63 21.49
C ALA A 69 15.03 -1.91 20.69
N LEU A 70 16.29 -2.12 20.28
CA LEU A 70 16.77 -3.37 19.69
C LEU A 70 17.14 -4.42 20.76
N LEU A 71 17.80 -4.01 21.85
CA LEU A 71 18.22 -4.94 22.90
C LEU A 71 17.05 -5.66 23.59
N GLN A 72 15.93 -4.99 23.81
CA GLN A 72 14.73 -5.64 24.37
C GLN A 72 14.13 -6.71 23.44
N LEU A 73 14.46 -6.69 22.15
CA LEU A 73 13.97 -7.67 21.17
C LEU A 73 14.80 -8.95 21.16
N VAL A 74 16.04 -8.89 21.65
CA VAL A 74 16.92 -10.05 21.88
C VAL A 74 16.82 -10.56 23.33
N GLY A 75 15.94 -9.98 24.15
CA GLY A 75 15.67 -10.43 25.52
C GLY A 75 16.57 -9.84 26.60
N ALA A 76 17.38 -8.83 26.29
CA ALA A 76 18.20 -8.12 27.27
C ALA A 76 17.33 -7.22 28.18
N GLN A 77 17.80 -6.98 29.40
CA GLN A 77 17.12 -6.08 30.33
C GLN A 77 17.42 -4.63 29.96
N VAL A 78 16.36 -3.83 29.76
CA VAL A 78 16.50 -2.38 29.53
C VAL A 78 16.62 -1.70 30.89
N PRO A 79 17.69 -0.92 31.14
CA PRO A 79 17.80 -0.13 32.36
C PRO A 79 16.71 0.93 32.44
N ASP A 80 16.07 1.10 33.61
CA ASP A 80 15.02 2.11 33.82
C ASP A 80 15.48 3.55 33.57
N HIS A 81 16.78 3.82 33.71
CA HIS A 81 17.34 5.15 33.48
C HIS A 81 18.78 5.06 32.94
N GLN A 82 19.02 5.63 31.76
CA GLN A 82 20.37 5.88 31.25
C GLN A 82 20.56 7.39 31.09
N THR A 83 21.42 7.97 31.90
CA THR A 83 21.70 9.41 31.84
C THR A 83 22.48 9.75 30.58
N VAL A 84 21.80 10.32 29.59
CA VAL A 84 22.46 10.99 28.46
C VAL A 84 22.78 12.43 28.90
N LYS A 85 24.04 12.84 28.74
CA LYS A 85 24.47 14.21 29.00
C LYS A 85 24.03 15.12 27.85
N LEU A 86 22.76 15.50 27.86
CA LEU A 86 22.25 16.59 27.01
C LEU A 86 22.55 17.95 27.67
N SER A 87 22.72 18.97 26.84
CA SER A 87 23.10 20.34 27.22
C SER A 87 22.21 20.96 28.29
N ASN A 88 20.91 20.65 28.30
CA ASN A 88 19.93 21.22 29.24
C ASN A 88 18.97 20.16 29.84
N VAL A 89 18.50 20.41 31.07
CA VAL A 89 17.57 19.53 31.82
C VAL A 89 16.19 19.39 31.13
N GLY A 90 15.68 20.46 30.52
CA GLY A 90 14.40 20.43 29.79
C GLY A 90 14.44 19.59 28.51
N GLU A 91 15.58 19.63 27.79
CA GLU A 91 15.83 18.81 26.60
C GLU A 91 15.87 17.32 26.94
N ASN A 92 16.40 16.98 28.12
CA ASN A 92 16.47 15.61 28.61
C ASN A 92 15.07 14.99 28.78
N LYS A 93 14.10 15.74 29.32
CA LYS A 93 12.71 15.25 29.46
C LYS A 93 12.08 14.87 28.12
N HIS A 94 12.19 15.75 27.13
CA HIS A 94 11.65 15.51 25.79
C HIS A 94 12.30 14.31 25.11
N TYR A 95 13.63 14.19 25.23
CA TYR A 95 14.40 13.05 24.73
C TYR A 95 13.92 11.72 25.35
N GLU A 96 13.77 11.65 26.67
CA GLU A 96 13.37 10.40 27.34
C GLU A 96 11.95 9.95 26.93
N VAL A 97 11.01 10.87 26.75
CA VAL A 97 9.66 10.55 26.25
C VAL A 97 9.73 10.03 24.81
N ALA A 98 10.49 10.71 23.94
CA ALA A 98 10.67 10.31 22.55
C ALA A 98 11.32 8.90 22.45
N LYS A 99 12.39 8.67 23.20
CA LYS A 99 13.09 7.38 23.30
C LYS A 99 12.14 6.27 23.75
N LYS A 100 11.40 6.49 24.85
CA LYS A 100 10.44 5.51 25.37
C LYS A 100 9.35 5.17 24.36
N CYS A 101 8.87 6.15 23.59
CA CYS A 101 7.90 5.90 22.53
C CYS A 101 8.45 4.97 21.43
N VAL A 102 9.73 5.15 21.04
CA VAL A 102 10.39 4.27 20.06
C VAL A 102 10.59 2.86 20.63
N GLU A 103 10.97 2.75 21.90
CA GLU A 103 11.09 1.46 22.61
C GLU A 103 9.74 0.72 22.66
N ASP A 104 8.66 1.39 23.07
CA ASP A 104 7.32 0.80 23.10
C ASP A 104 6.86 0.33 21.72
N LEU A 105 7.14 1.13 20.68
CA LEU A 105 6.81 0.79 19.29
C LEU A 105 7.61 -0.42 18.79
N ALA A 106 8.89 -0.54 19.15
CA ALA A 106 9.74 -1.64 18.73
C ALA A 106 9.21 -3.01 19.21
N LEU A 107 8.45 -3.07 20.31
CA LEU A 107 7.85 -4.30 20.80
C LEU A 107 6.93 -4.99 19.79
N TYR A 108 6.33 -4.25 18.85
CA TYR A 108 5.55 -4.82 17.76
C TYR A 108 6.39 -5.63 16.74
N LEU A 109 7.72 -5.55 16.81
CA LEU A 109 8.66 -6.36 16.03
C LEU A 109 9.00 -7.71 16.68
N LYS A 110 8.65 -7.95 17.96
CA LYS A 110 8.96 -9.22 18.68
C LYS A 110 8.59 -10.51 17.94
N PRO A 111 7.46 -10.61 17.19
CA PRO A 111 7.14 -11.82 16.43
C PRO A 111 8.18 -12.18 15.34
N LEU A 112 9.04 -11.24 14.93
CA LEU A 112 10.13 -11.46 13.99
C LEU A 112 11.44 -11.92 14.66
N SER A 113 11.56 -11.74 15.97
CA SER A 113 12.76 -12.10 16.76
C SER A 113 12.85 -13.59 17.10
N GLY A 114 11.84 -14.39 16.72
CA GLY A 114 11.86 -15.84 16.93
C GLY A 114 12.93 -16.50 16.06
N GLY A 115 13.91 -17.12 16.69
CA GLY A 115 15.04 -17.78 16.03
C GLY A 115 14.65 -18.73 14.90
N LYS A 116 15.60 -18.92 13.96
CA LYS A 116 15.50 -19.83 12.82
C LYS A 116 14.88 -21.18 13.24
N GLY A 117 13.63 -21.43 12.88
CA GLY A 117 13.05 -22.78 12.86
C GLY A 117 11.80 -23.04 13.70
N VAL A 118 11.29 -22.09 14.50
CA VAL A 118 9.99 -22.28 15.19
C VAL A 118 8.98 -21.29 14.64
N ALA A 119 8.04 -21.77 13.82
CA ALA A 119 6.91 -20.97 13.37
C ALA A 119 6.08 -20.55 14.59
N SER A 120 6.27 -19.31 15.06
CA SER A 120 5.34 -18.70 16.00
C SER A 120 3.97 -18.64 15.33
N LEU A 121 2.98 -19.31 15.93
CA LEU A 121 1.59 -19.35 15.48
C LEU A 121 0.91 -17.97 15.54
N ASN A 122 1.57 -16.95 16.10
CA ASN A 122 1.07 -15.58 16.17
C ASN A 122 1.66 -14.77 15.01
N GLN A 123 0.90 -14.64 13.92
CA GLN A 123 1.21 -13.66 12.87
C GLN A 123 1.31 -12.27 13.51
N SER A 124 2.37 -11.53 13.17
CA SER A 124 2.52 -10.13 13.61
C SER A 124 1.28 -9.33 13.20
N ALA A 125 0.74 -8.53 14.13
CA ALA A 125 -0.39 -7.66 13.87
C ALA A 125 -0.08 -6.59 12.81
N LEU A 126 1.20 -6.26 12.60
CA LEU A 126 1.65 -5.29 11.61
C LEU A 126 2.01 -5.97 10.29
N SER A 127 1.64 -5.34 9.18
CA SER A 127 2.07 -5.76 7.85
C SER A 127 3.58 -5.60 7.65
N ARG A 128 4.17 -6.32 6.68
CA ARG A 128 5.60 -6.15 6.32
C ARG A 128 5.98 -4.69 5.97
N PRO A 129 5.19 -3.94 5.17
CA PRO A 129 5.45 -2.52 4.95
C PRO A 129 5.49 -1.68 6.23
N MET A 130 4.63 -1.97 7.21
CA MET A 130 4.63 -1.31 8.51
C MET A 130 5.88 -1.66 9.32
N GLN A 131 6.22 -2.95 9.41
CA GLN A 131 7.42 -3.42 10.10
C GLN A 131 8.71 -2.79 9.54
N ARG A 132 8.84 -2.71 8.21
CA ARG A 132 10.01 -2.07 7.57
C ARG A 132 10.16 -0.59 7.94
N LYS A 133 9.06 0.15 7.93
CA LYS A 133 9.06 1.57 8.33
C LYS A 133 9.34 1.73 9.83
N LEU A 134 8.87 0.78 10.64
CA LEU A 134 9.11 0.76 12.08
C LEU A 134 10.59 0.49 12.40
N VAL A 135 11.23 -0.48 11.73
CA VAL A 135 12.68 -0.70 11.82
C VAL A 135 13.46 0.56 11.43
N THR A 136 12.99 1.30 10.41
CA THR A 136 13.61 2.57 10.00
C THR A 136 13.57 3.61 11.13
N LEU A 137 12.44 3.72 11.85
CA LEU A 137 12.33 4.60 13.01
C LEU A 137 13.24 4.14 14.16
N VAL A 138 13.24 2.84 14.48
CA VAL A 138 14.04 2.25 15.57
C VAL A 138 15.53 2.49 15.39
N ASN A 139 16.03 2.54 14.16
CA ASN A 139 17.44 2.80 13.88
C ASN A 139 17.82 4.29 13.92
N CYS A 140 16.90 5.21 14.20
CA CYS A 140 17.24 6.64 14.29
C CYS A 140 17.98 6.98 15.59
N GLN A 141 19.11 7.68 15.49
CA GLN A 141 19.89 8.14 16.64
C GLN A 141 19.40 9.52 17.13
N LEU A 142 18.54 9.54 18.15
CA LEU A 142 17.83 10.76 18.56
C LEU A 142 18.72 11.83 19.22
N VAL A 143 19.91 11.47 19.71
CA VAL A 143 20.86 12.47 20.27
C VAL A 143 21.48 13.32 19.17
N GLU A 144 21.55 12.81 17.93
CA GLU A 144 22.11 13.53 16.79
C GLU A 144 21.01 14.25 16.00
N GLU A 145 21.31 15.46 15.53
CA GLU A 145 20.39 16.29 14.76
C GLU A 145 19.89 15.59 13.49
N GLU A 146 20.83 15.03 12.74
CA GLU A 146 20.56 14.21 11.56
C GLU A 146 19.62 13.01 11.85
N GLY A 147 19.80 12.37 13.01
CA GLY A 147 18.96 11.26 13.43
C GLY A 147 17.54 11.72 13.81
N ARG A 148 17.39 12.92 14.40
CA ARG A 148 16.07 13.52 14.67
C ARG A 148 15.30 13.84 13.39
N VAL A 149 15.96 14.43 12.38
CA VAL A 149 15.33 14.71 11.07
C VAL A 149 14.86 13.40 10.40
N ARG A 150 15.67 12.33 10.46
CA ARG A 150 15.26 11.00 9.96
C ARG A 150 14.10 10.42 10.76
N ALA A 151 14.09 10.58 12.09
CA ALA A 151 12.98 10.12 12.94
C ALA A 151 11.65 10.79 12.59
N MET A 152 11.64 12.11 12.35
CA MET A 152 10.45 12.85 11.93
C MET A 152 9.87 12.32 10.60
N ARG A 153 10.75 12.10 9.60
CA ARG A 153 10.34 11.52 8.31
C ARG A 153 9.83 10.09 8.46
N ALA A 154 10.48 9.28 9.31
CA ALA A 154 10.03 7.92 9.60
C ALA A 154 8.66 7.91 10.30
N ALA A 155 8.42 8.81 11.25
CA ALA A 155 7.13 8.97 11.94
C ALA A 155 6.00 9.37 10.99
N ARG A 156 6.25 10.37 10.11
CA ARG A 156 5.32 10.75 9.04
C ARG A 156 4.98 9.54 8.15
N SER A 157 6.00 8.79 7.74
CA SER A 157 5.85 7.62 6.87
C SER A 157 5.05 6.49 7.51
N LEU A 158 5.22 6.27 8.82
CA LEU A 158 4.44 5.32 9.61
C LEU A 158 2.98 5.77 9.74
N GLY A 159 2.73 7.05 10.01
CA GLY A 159 1.38 7.62 10.06
C GLY A 159 0.62 7.48 8.74
N GLU A 160 1.25 7.85 7.62
CA GLU A 160 0.66 7.75 6.28
C GLU A 160 0.33 6.30 5.91
N ARG A 161 1.25 5.37 6.24
CA ARG A 161 1.01 3.96 6.00
C ARG A 161 -0.11 3.43 6.89
N THR A 162 -0.20 3.89 8.14
CA THR A 162 -1.27 3.50 9.07
C THR A 162 -2.65 3.89 8.55
N VAL A 163 -2.82 5.12 8.04
CA VAL A 163 -4.07 5.55 7.40
C VAL A 163 -4.42 4.66 6.21
N THR A 164 -3.44 4.32 5.38
CA THR A 164 -3.65 3.40 4.26
C THR A 164 -4.14 2.03 4.73
N GLU A 165 -3.60 1.49 5.82
CA GLU A 165 -4.05 0.19 6.35
C GLU A 165 -5.46 0.27 6.92
N LEU A 166 -5.79 1.33 7.66
CA LEU A 166 -7.13 1.56 8.18
C LEU A 166 -8.16 1.66 7.05
N ILE A 167 -7.88 2.42 5.98
CA ILE A 167 -8.76 2.51 4.81
C ILE A 167 -8.95 1.12 4.18
N LEU A 168 -7.87 0.36 3.99
CA LEU A 168 -7.92 -0.99 3.42
C LEU A 168 -8.76 -1.96 4.25
N GLN A 169 -8.76 -1.85 5.58
CA GLN A 169 -9.62 -2.69 6.43
C GLN A 169 -11.11 -2.39 6.28
N HIS A 170 -11.46 -1.15 5.92
CA HIS A 170 -12.84 -0.73 5.67
C HIS A 170 -13.27 -0.91 4.21
N GLN A 171 -12.35 -1.25 3.32
CA GLN A 171 -12.62 -1.45 1.90
C GLN A 171 -13.05 -2.89 1.63
N ASN A 172 -14.21 -3.07 0.98
CA ASN A 172 -14.71 -4.39 0.57
C ASN A 172 -13.97 -4.85 -0.71
N PRO A 173 -13.13 -5.90 -0.65
CA PRO A 173 -12.36 -6.35 -1.82
C PRO A 173 -13.24 -6.95 -2.92
N GLN A 174 -14.37 -7.57 -2.58
CA GLN A 174 -15.28 -8.18 -3.56
C GLN A 174 -15.99 -7.12 -4.43
N GLN A 175 -16.22 -5.91 -3.89
CA GLN A 175 -16.89 -4.82 -4.61
C GLN A 175 -15.91 -3.80 -5.22
N LEU A 176 -14.60 -3.96 -5.01
CA LEU A 176 -13.59 -2.97 -5.41
C LEU A 176 -13.63 -2.62 -6.91
N SER A 177 -13.63 -3.64 -7.77
CA SER A 177 -13.70 -3.44 -9.23
C SER A 177 -15.00 -2.77 -9.66
N ALA A 178 -16.14 -3.18 -9.07
CA ALA A 178 -17.44 -2.58 -9.38
C ALA A 178 -17.49 -1.09 -8.99
N ASN A 179 -16.96 -0.75 -7.80
CA ASN A 179 -16.89 0.62 -7.30
C ASN A 179 -15.96 1.49 -8.17
N LEU A 180 -14.81 0.95 -8.59
CA LEU A 180 -13.91 1.63 -9.51
C LEU A 180 -14.63 2.01 -10.81
N TRP A 181 -15.26 1.02 -11.46
CA TRP A 181 -15.90 1.29 -12.74
C TRP A 181 -17.15 2.15 -12.62
N ALA A 182 -17.85 2.11 -11.48
CA ALA A 182 -18.92 3.05 -11.17
C ALA A 182 -18.37 4.49 -11.07
N ALA A 183 -17.25 4.70 -10.37
CA ALA A 183 -16.61 6.01 -10.25
C ALA A 183 -16.11 6.57 -11.60
N VAL A 184 -15.58 5.70 -12.47
CA VAL A 184 -15.18 6.06 -13.84
C VAL A 184 -16.40 6.47 -14.67
N ARG A 185 -17.48 5.68 -14.64
CA ARG A 185 -18.72 5.99 -15.38
C ARG A 185 -19.42 7.26 -14.88
N ALA A 186 -19.42 7.52 -13.57
CA ALA A 186 -20.00 8.73 -12.99
C ALA A 186 -19.33 10.02 -13.50
N ARG A 187 -18.11 9.94 -14.05
CA ARG A 187 -17.39 11.06 -14.67
C ARG A 187 -17.55 11.12 -16.20
N GLY A 188 -18.50 10.36 -16.76
CA GLY A 188 -18.73 10.25 -18.21
C GLY A 188 -17.58 9.55 -18.94
N CYS A 189 -16.78 8.76 -18.23
CA CYS A 189 -15.64 8.03 -18.77
C CYS A 189 -15.93 6.53 -18.83
N GLN A 190 -15.15 5.79 -19.61
CA GLN A 190 -15.30 4.35 -19.72
C GLN A 190 -13.96 3.68 -20.00
N PHE A 191 -13.78 2.49 -19.42
CA PHE A 191 -12.72 1.56 -19.76
C PHE A 191 -13.37 0.33 -20.40
N LEU A 192 -12.91 -0.06 -21.59
CA LEU A 192 -13.56 -1.07 -22.43
C LEU A 192 -13.03 -2.50 -22.19
N GLY A 193 -12.08 -2.66 -21.26
CA GLY A 193 -11.30 -3.87 -21.08
C GLY A 193 -9.94 -3.79 -21.79
N PRO A 194 -8.93 -4.58 -21.38
CA PRO A 194 -7.54 -4.38 -21.80
C PRO A 194 -7.33 -4.30 -23.32
N ALA A 195 -7.77 -5.33 -24.05
CA ALA A 195 -7.54 -5.43 -25.49
C ALA A 195 -8.29 -4.36 -26.30
N MET A 196 -9.57 -4.13 -25.99
CA MET A 196 -10.39 -3.14 -26.70
C MET A 196 -9.93 -1.71 -26.42
N GLN A 197 -9.50 -1.43 -25.18
CA GLN A 197 -9.00 -0.10 -24.81
C GLN A 197 -7.67 0.20 -25.52
N GLU A 198 -6.77 -0.78 -25.58
CA GLU A 198 -5.50 -0.63 -26.29
C GLU A 198 -5.71 -0.28 -27.76
N GLU A 199 -6.58 -1.00 -28.46
CA GLU A 199 -6.88 -0.74 -29.87
C GLU A 199 -7.56 0.62 -30.07
N ALA A 200 -8.49 0.99 -29.18
CA ALA A 200 -9.14 2.31 -29.22
C ALA A 200 -8.12 3.45 -29.08
N LEU A 201 -7.15 3.33 -28.16
CA LEU A 201 -6.10 4.34 -27.97
C LEU A 201 -5.15 4.41 -29.18
N LYS A 202 -4.79 3.26 -29.77
CA LYS A 202 -3.98 3.20 -31.00
C LYS A 202 -4.70 3.88 -32.18
N LEU A 203 -6.01 3.71 -32.31
CA LEU A 203 -6.81 4.39 -33.34
C LEU A 203 -6.95 5.89 -33.10
N VAL A 204 -7.05 6.34 -31.83
CA VAL A 204 -7.00 7.77 -31.50
C VAL A 204 -5.64 8.36 -31.88
N LEU A 205 -4.55 7.65 -31.58
CA LEU A 205 -3.21 8.08 -31.93
C LEU A 205 -3.03 8.18 -33.46
N LEU A 206 -3.43 7.15 -34.20
CA LEU A 206 -3.39 7.14 -35.67
C LEU A 206 -4.12 8.35 -36.29
N ALA A 207 -5.19 8.83 -35.65
CA ALA A 207 -5.96 9.95 -36.15
C ALA A 207 -5.35 11.34 -35.85
N LEU A 208 -4.43 11.44 -34.87
CA LEU A 208 -3.99 12.71 -34.29
C LEU A 208 -2.46 12.83 -34.12
N GLU A 209 -1.68 11.78 -34.37
CA GLU A 209 -0.22 11.76 -34.17
C GLU A 209 0.53 12.71 -35.11
N ASP A 210 0.00 12.95 -36.31
CA ASP A 210 0.51 13.94 -37.26
C ASP A 210 0.20 15.39 -36.83
N GLY A 211 -0.56 15.57 -35.75
CA GLY A 211 -1.04 16.87 -35.29
C GLY A 211 -2.32 17.34 -35.96
N SER A 212 -3.05 16.46 -36.63
CA SER A 212 -4.40 16.74 -37.09
C SER A 212 -5.32 17.25 -35.96
N ALA A 213 -6.18 18.21 -36.30
CA ALA A 213 -7.15 18.79 -35.38
C ALA A 213 -8.56 18.34 -35.78
N LEU A 214 -9.16 17.44 -35.01
CA LEU A 214 -10.46 16.83 -35.32
C LEU A 214 -11.52 17.25 -34.31
N SER A 215 -12.77 17.42 -34.75
CA SER A 215 -13.88 17.55 -33.81
C SER A 215 -14.15 16.22 -33.09
N ARG A 216 -14.73 16.26 -31.89
CA ARG A 216 -15.10 15.05 -31.14
C ARG A 216 -15.93 14.08 -31.98
N LYS A 217 -16.91 14.59 -32.75
CA LYS A 217 -17.79 13.77 -33.59
C LYS A 217 -16.98 13.02 -34.66
N VAL A 218 -16.06 13.70 -35.34
CA VAL A 218 -15.24 13.10 -36.40
C VAL A 218 -14.29 12.06 -35.82
N LEU A 219 -13.60 12.36 -34.73
CA LEU A 219 -12.69 11.42 -34.06
C LEU A 219 -13.41 10.15 -33.60
N VAL A 220 -14.58 10.30 -32.95
CA VAL A 220 -15.37 9.15 -32.48
C VAL A 220 -15.81 8.28 -33.66
N LEU A 221 -16.26 8.87 -34.77
CA LEU A 221 -16.65 8.11 -35.96
C LEU A 221 -15.46 7.37 -36.57
N PHE A 222 -14.30 8.01 -36.67
CA PHE A 222 -13.07 7.41 -37.18
C PHE A 222 -12.70 6.14 -36.40
N VAL A 223 -12.74 6.21 -35.08
CA VAL A 223 -12.39 5.09 -34.19
C VAL A 223 -13.44 3.98 -34.26
N VAL A 224 -14.74 4.31 -34.16
CA VAL A 224 -15.81 3.29 -34.19
C VAL A 224 -15.77 2.48 -35.47
N GLN A 225 -15.68 3.12 -36.64
CA GLN A 225 -15.67 2.45 -37.95
C GLN A 225 -14.53 1.43 -38.10
N ARG A 226 -13.40 1.67 -37.43
CA ARG A 226 -12.22 0.78 -37.49
C ARG A 226 -12.22 -0.26 -36.37
N LEU A 227 -12.86 0.02 -35.24
CA LEU A 227 -12.88 -0.85 -34.07
C LEU A 227 -14.02 -1.89 -34.12
N GLU A 228 -15.20 -1.51 -34.61
CA GLU A 228 -16.41 -2.33 -34.66
C GLU A 228 -16.23 -3.70 -35.35
N PRO A 229 -15.48 -3.83 -36.47
CA PRO A 229 -15.27 -5.13 -37.12
C PRO A 229 -14.58 -6.17 -36.23
N ARG A 230 -13.73 -5.72 -35.29
CA ARG A 230 -13.03 -6.59 -34.33
C ARG A 230 -13.76 -6.69 -32.99
N PHE A 231 -14.48 -5.65 -32.61
CA PHE A 231 -15.19 -5.53 -31.34
C PHE A 231 -16.63 -5.04 -31.59
N PRO A 232 -17.59 -5.94 -31.87
CA PRO A 232 -18.97 -5.56 -32.25
C PRO A 232 -19.73 -4.76 -31.19
N GLN A 233 -19.28 -4.79 -29.94
CA GLN A 233 -19.82 -3.97 -28.84
C GLN A 233 -19.34 -2.50 -28.86
N ALA A 234 -18.48 -2.12 -29.81
CA ALA A 234 -18.04 -0.74 -29.98
C ALA A 234 -19.21 0.15 -30.40
N SER A 235 -19.37 1.31 -29.77
CA SER A 235 -20.44 2.25 -30.09
C SER A 235 -19.92 3.68 -30.02
N LYS A 236 -20.62 4.61 -30.69
CA LYS A 236 -20.30 6.05 -30.62
C LYS A 236 -20.28 6.55 -29.17
N THR A 237 -21.20 6.05 -28.33
CA THR A 237 -21.29 6.42 -26.91
C THR A 237 -20.08 5.89 -26.13
N SER A 238 -19.76 4.60 -26.24
CA SER A 238 -18.67 4.00 -25.47
C SER A 238 -17.30 4.58 -25.87
N ILE A 239 -17.07 4.84 -27.15
CA ILE A 239 -15.85 5.50 -27.64
C ILE A 239 -15.82 6.99 -27.27
N GLY A 240 -16.97 7.66 -27.30
CA GLY A 240 -17.11 9.02 -26.77
C GLY A 240 -16.66 9.14 -25.32
N HIS A 241 -16.98 8.14 -24.48
CA HIS A 241 -16.52 8.09 -23.09
C HIS A 241 -15.01 7.79 -22.95
N VAL A 242 -14.39 7.06 -23.87
CA VAL A 242 -12.92 6.90 -23.91
C VAL A 242 -12.25 8.22 -24.27
N VAL A 243 -12.75 8.93 -25.29
CA VAL A 243 -12.26 10.26 -25.65
C VAL A 243 -12.48 11.26 -24.50
N GLN A 244 -13.58 11.13 -23.75
CA GLN A 244 -13.82 11.94 -22.54
C GLN A 244 -12.77 11.68 -21.46
N LEU A 245 -12.31 10.43 -21.30
CA LEU A 245 -11.25 10.10 -20.34
C LEU A 245 -9.93 10.78 -20.70
N LEU A 246 -9.53 10.73 -21.97
CA LEU A 246 -8.35 11.44 -22.48
C LEU A 246 -8.48 12.97 -22.36
N TYR A 247 -9.69 13.49 -22.53
CA TYR A 247 -9.97 14.90 -22.31
C TYR A 247 -9.78 15.30 -20.85
N ARG A 248 -10.27 14.50 -19.90
CA ARG A 248 -10.05 14.74 -18.46
C ARG A 248 -8.58 14.64 -18.09
N ALA A 249 -7.87 13.70 -18.71
CA ALA A 249 -6.42 13.53 -18.60
C ALA A 249 -5.62 14.68 -19.24
N SER A 250 -6.29 15.71 -19.77
CA SER A 250 -5.65 16.89 -20.37
C SER A 250 -4.72 16.56 -21.55
N CYS A 251 -5.01 15.47 -22.29
CA CYS A 251 -4.22 15.04 -23.44
C CYS A 251 -4.38 15.94 -24.67
N PHE A 252 -5.43 16.75 -24.72
CA PHE A 252 -5.78 17.55 -25.90
C PHE A 252 -5.49 19.03 -25.71
N LYS A 253 -4.97 19.67 -26.76
CA LYS A 253 -5.12 21.11 -27.00
C LYS A 253 -6.47 21.32 -27.70
N VAL A 254 -7.32 22.16 -27.10
CA VAL A 254 -8.69 22.39 -27.57
C VAL A 254 -8.80 23.78 -28.16
N THR A 255 -9.15 23.87 -29.45
CA THR A 255 -9.36 25.14 -30.14
C THR A 255 -10.85 25.36 -30.33
N LYS A 256 -11.39 26.41 -29.69
CA LYS A 256 -12.77 26.85 -29.90
C LYS A 256 -12.88 27.56 -31.25
N ARG A 257 -14.01 27.40 -31.92
CA ARG A 257 -14.36 28.07 -33.18
C ARG A 257 -15.73 28.71 -33.00
N ASP A 258 -15.92 29.92 -33.48
CA ASP A 258 -17.20 30.61 -33.38
C ASP A 258 -18.25 29.88 -34.22
N GLU A 259 -19.40 29.60 -33.62
CA GLU A 259 -20.55 28.91 -34.24
C GLU A 259 -20.28 27.49 -34.79
N ASP A 260 -19.13 26.87 -34.52
CA ASP A 260 -18.78 25.50 -34.95
C ASP A 260 -18.21 24.64 -33.81
N SER A 261 -18.17 23.32 -34.01
CA SER A 261 -17.62 22.35 -33.07
C SER A 261 -16.15 22.64 -32.76
N SER A 262 -15.78 22.58 -31.48
CA SER A 262 -14.38 22.69 -31.04
C SER A 262 -13.52 21.58 -31.65
N LEU A 263 -12.28 21.93 -32.00
CA LEU A 263 -11.30 20.99 -32.51
C LEU A 263 -10.38 20.52 -31.38
N MET A 264 -9.96 19.27 -31.46
CA MET A 264 -9.11 18.61 -30.50
C MET A 264 -7.86 18.13 -31.23
N GLN A 265 -6.69 18.53 -30.73
CA GLN A 265 -5.39 18.10 -31.23
C GLN A 265 -4.64 17.44 -30.07
N LEU A 266 -3.94 16.34 -30.32
CA LEU A 266 -3.12 15.70 -29.30
C LEU A 266 -1.88 16.57 -29.03
N LYS A 267 -1.59 16.85 -27.75
CA LYS A 267 -0.35 17.56 -27.38
C LYS A 267 0.86 16.71 -27.77
N GLU A 268 1.97 17.37 -28.08
CA GLU A 268 3.16 16.73 -28.67
C GLU A 268 3.70 15.60 -27.79
N GLU A 269 3.75 15.82 -26.48
CA GLU A 269 4.21 14.85 -25.49
C GLU A 269 3.38 13.56 -25.43
N PHE A 270 2.15 13.57 -25.95
CA PHE A 270 1.25 12.42 -25.95
C PHE A 270 1.12 11.73 -27.32
N ARG A 271 1.90 12.13 -28.33
CA ARG A 271 1.89 11.53 -29.69
C ARG A 271 2.67 10.22 -29.79
N SER A 272 2.79 9.50 -28.69
CA SER A 272 3.28 8.11 -28.66
C SER A 272 2.31 7.26 -27.84
N TYR A 273 2.18 5.99 -28.21
CA TYR A 273 1.28 5.08 -27.48
C TYR A 273 1.66 4.99 -26.00
N GLU A 274 2.95 4.88 -25.69
CA GLU A 274 3.45 4.78 -24.32
C GLU A 274 3.07 5.99 -23.47
N ALA A 275 3.28 7.21 -23.98
CA ALA A 275 2.95 8.43 -23.25
C ALA A 275 1.44 8.61 -23.09
N LEU A 276 0.66 8.39 -24.17
CA LEU A 276 -0.80 8.50 -24.13
C LEU A 276 -1.41 7.46 -23.18
N ARG A 277 -0.92 6.23 -23.22
CA ARG A 277 -1.37 5.13 -22.36
C ARG A 277 -1.04 5.40 -20.89
N ARG A 278 0.16 5.91 -20.61
CA ARG A 278 0.57 6.30 -19.26
C ARG A 278 -0.36 7.38 -18.68
N GLU A 279 -0.68 8.40 -19.46
CA GLU A 279 -1.56 9.49 -19.02
C GLU A 279 -3.02 9.01 -18.84
N HIS A 280 -3.49 8.15 -19.75
CA HIS A 280 -4.78 7.45 -19.62
C HIS A 280 -4.87 6.67 -18.31
N ASP A 281 -3.86 5.84 -18.00
CA ASP A 281 -3.85 5.02 -16.80
C ASP A 281 -3.76 5.89 -15.54
N ALA A 282 -2.92 6.93 -15.56
CA ALA A 282 -2.80 7.89 -14.46
C ALA A 282 -4.14 8.56 -14.16
N GLN A 283 -4.92 8.91 -15.18
CA GLN A 283 -6.24 9.48 -14.99
C GLN A 283 -7.23 8.49 -14.34
N ILE A 284 -7.18 7.20 -14.66
CA ILE A 284 -8.02 6.19 -13.99
C ILE A 284 -7.58 6.02 -12.53
N VAL A 285 -6.28 5.99 -12.25
CA VAL A 285 -5.75 5.95 -10.88
C VAL A 285 -6.22 7.18 -10.09
N HIS A 286 -6.16 8.37 -10.68
CA HIS A 286 -6.65 9.61 -10.07
C HIS A 286 -8.14 9.54 -9.72
N ILE A 287 -8.97 9.00 -10.62
CA ILE A 287 -10.41 8.79 -10.36
C ILE A 287 -10.64 7.85 -9.19
N ALA A 288 -9.83 6.78 -9.07
CA ALA A 288 -9.92 5.85 -7.95
C ALA A 288 -9.53 6.52 -6.62
N MET A 289 -8.48 7.34 -6.62
CA MET A 289 -8.05 8.11 -5.44
C MET A 289 -9.14 9.08 -4.99
N GLU A 290 -9.73 9.86 -5.90
CA GLU A 290 -10.87 10.74 -5.59
C GLU A 290 -12.09 9.98 -5.05
N ALA A 291 -12.27 8.72 -5.46
CA ALA A 291 -13.33 7.86 -4.96
C ALA A 291 -12.98 7.16 -3.63
N GLY A 292 -11.81 7.46 -3.04
CA GLY A 292 -11.33 6.86 -1.81
C GLY A 292 -10.98 5.37 -1.95
N LEU A 293 -10.65 4.92 -3.16
CA LEU A 293 -10.30 3.53 -3.44
C LEU A 293 -8.78 3.34 -3.42
N ARG A 294 -8.30 2.41 -2.58
CA ARG A 294 -6.90 2.00 -2.52
C ARG A 294 -6.72 0.67 -3.24
N ILE A 295 -5.99 0.71 -4.36
CA ILE A 295 -5.77 -0.43 -5.25
C ILE A 295 -4.27 -0.65 -5.41
N SER A 296 -3.79 -1.89 -5.24
CA SER A 296 -2.37 -2.21 -5.36
C SER A 296 -1.89 -2.19 -6.81
N PRO A 297 -0.57 -2.00 -7.08
CA PRO A 297 -0.04 -2.04 -8.44
C PRO A 297 -0.33 -3.36 -9.17
N GLU A 298 -0.37 -4.48 -8.43
CA GLU A 298 -0.77 -5.80 -8.93
C GLU A 298 -2.23 -5.84 -9.38
N GLN A 299 -3.13 -5.32 -8.55
CA GLN A 299 -4.54 -5.22 -8.91
C GLN A 299 -4.74 -4.29 -10.10
N TRP A 300 -4.01 -3.18 -10.17
CA TRP A 300 -4.05 -2.27 -11.31
C TRP A 300 -3.59 -2.92 -12.61
N SER A 301 -2.46 -3.64 -12.59
CA SER A 301 -1.97 -4.42 -13.73
C SER A 301 -3.05 -5.40 -14.20
N SER A 302 -3.67 -6.12 -13.27
CA SER A 302 -4.76 -7.04 -13.58
C SER A 302 -6.00 -6.33 -14.17
N LEU A 303 -6.40 -5.19 -13.61
CA LEU A 303 -7.58 -4.43 -14.05
C LEU A 303 -7.41 -3.77 -15.43
N LEU A 304 -6.24 -3.18 -15.70
CA LEU A 304 -6.00 -2.36 -16.90
C LEU A 304 -5.34 -3.14 -18.04
N TYR A 305 -4.60 -4.21 -17.73
CA TYR A 305 -3.83 -4.99 -18.70
C TYR A 305 -4.23 -6.46 -18.75
N GLY A 306 -4.91 -6.98 -17.73
CA GLY A 306 -5.28 -8.40 -17.67
C GLY A 306 -4.09 -9.31 -17.32
N ASP A 307 -2.97 -8.73 -16.86
CA ASP A 307 -1.73 -9.44 -16.55
C ASP A 307 -1.07 -8.90 -15.26
N LEU A 308 0.09 -9.45 -14.94
CA LEU A 308 0.94 -9.04 -13.82
C LEU A 308 2.25 -8.38 -14.26
N ALA A 309 2.43 -8.15 -15.57
CA ALA A 309 3.67 -7.63 -16.14
C ALA A 309 3.82 -6.12 -15.94
N HIS A 310 2.70 -5.40 -15.85
CA HIS A 310 2.67 -3.94 -15.73
C HIS A 310 2.72 -3.42 -14.28
N LYS A 311 3.05 -4.28 -13.31
CA LYS A 311 3.16 -3.92 -11.88
C LYS A 311 4.07 -2.72 -11.62
N SER A 312 5.27 -2.72 -12.20
CA SER A 312 6.26 -1.65 -12.02
C SER A 312 5.82 -0.34 -12.68
N HIS A 313 5.18 -0.41 -13.84
CA HIS A 313 4.58 0.73 -14.52
C HIS A 313 3.49 1.39 -13.66
N MET A 314 2.56 0.59 -13.13
CA MET A 314 1.50 1.09 -12.26
C MET A 314 2.04 1.65 -10.94
N GLN A 315 3.07 1.02 -10.36
CA GLN A 315 3.78 1.55 -9.19
C GLN A 315 4.36 2.93 -9.50
N SER A 316 5.04 3.09 -10.64
CA SER A 316 5.61 4.37 -11.07
C SER A 316 4.56 5.46 -11.27
N ILE A 317 3.36 5.13 -11.76
CA ILE A 317 2.24 6.07 -11.86
C ILE A 317 1.76 6.50 -10.47
N ILE A 318 1.51 5.54 -9.57
CA ILE A 318 1.04 5.83 -8.20
C ILE A 318 2.03 6.72 -7.47
N ASP A 319 3.33 6.42 -7.56
CA ASP A 319 4.37 7.21 -6.89
C ASP A 319 4.46 8.64 -7.45
N LYS A 320 4.27 8.83 -8.76
CA LYS A 320 4.24 10.18 -9.36
C LYS A 320 3.00 10.99 -8.99
N LEU A 321 1.90 10.33 -8.64
CA LEU A 321 0.68 10.99 -8.18
C LEU A 321 0.72 11.34 -6.69
N GLN A 322 1.71 10.83 -5.95
CA GLN A 322 1.91 11.25 -4.56
C GLN A 322 2.50 12.65 -4.50
N SER A 323 1.94 13.45 -3.61
CA SER A 323 2.40 14.79 -3.24
C SER A 323 2.52 14.89 -1.72
N PRO A 324 3.25 15.89 -1.18
CA PRO A 324 3.30 16.10 0.27
C PRO A 324 1.91 16.21 0.92
N GLU A 325 0.92 16.76 0.22
CA GLU A 325 -0.46 16.92 0.68
C GLU A 325 -1.27 15.61 0.65
N SER A 326 -0.75 14.56 0.02
CA SER A 326 -1.45 13.27 -0.12
C SER A 326 -1.75 12.62 1.21
N PHE A 327 -0.87 12.80 2.21
CA PHE A 327 -1.13 12.29 3.56
C PHE A 327 -2.33 13.01 4.19
N ALA A 328 -2.37 14.34 4.18
CA ALA A 328 -3.51 15.10 4.72
C ALA A 328 -4.84 14.73 4.02
N LYS A 329 -4.83 14.58 2.69
CA LYS A 329 -6.00 14.09 1.93
C LYS A 329 -6.43 12.69 2.37
N SER A 330 -5.47 11.79 2.61
CA SER A 330 -5.75 10.44 3.10
C SER A 330 -6.41 10.44 4.48
N VAL A 331 -6.06 11.38 5.37
CA VAL A 331 -6.72 11.53 6.68
C VAL A 331 -8.18 11.96 6.53
N GLN A 332 -8.45 12.86 5.58
CA GLN A 332 -9.82 13.26 5.25
C GLN A 332 -10.62 12.09 4.66
N GLU A 333 -10.03 11.32 3.74
CA GLU A 333 -10.63 10.10 3.18
C GLU A 333 -10.99 9.10 4.28
N LEU A 334 -10.07 8.83 5.21
CA LEU A 334 -10.35 7.97 6.36
C LEU A 334 -11.53 8.51 7.19
N THR A 335 -11.59 9.81 7.43
CA THR A 335 -12.70 10.43 8.17
C THR A 335 -14.05 10.18 7.49
N ILE A 336 -14.12 10.32 6.16
CA ILE A 336 -15.34 10.02 5.37
C ILE A 336 -15.70 8.53 5.48
N VAL A 337 -14.71 7.64 5.42
CA VAL A 337 -14.92 6.19 5.55
C VAL A 337 -15.48 5.83 6.93
N LEU A 338 -14.92 6.41 8.00
CA LEU A 338 -15.38 6.21 9.38
C LEU A 338 -16.80 6.72 9.61
N GLN A 339 -17.14 7.89 9.05
CA GLN A 339 -18.51 8.41 9.10
C GLN A 339 -19.52 7.47 8.45
N ARG A 340 -19.15 6.85 7.32
CA ARG A 340 -20.02 5.90 6.61
C ARG A 340 -20.22 4.59 7.37
N THR A 341 -19.22 4.17 8.16
CA THR A 341 -19.26 2.89 8.90
C THR A 341 -19.72 3.04 10.35
N GLY A 342 -19.90 4.28 10.83
CA GLY A 342 -20.33 4.58 12.20
C GLY A 342 -19.21 4.54 13.24
N ASP A 343 -17.95 4.34 12.82
CA ASP A 343 -16.75 4.33 13.67
C ASP A 343 -16.86 3.53 14.99
N PRO A 344 -17.12 2.21 14.95
CA PRO A 344 -17.34 1.41 16.16
C PRO A 344 -16.12 1.31 17.09
N ALA A 345 -14.92 1.58 16.57
CA ALA A 345 -13.67 1.55 17.31
C ALA A 345 -13.20 2.94 17.79
N ASN A 346 -13.99 3.99 17.52
CA ASN A 346 -13.65 5.38 17.81
C ASN A 346 -12.25 5.76 17.27
N LEU A 347 -11.95 5.36 16.03
CA LEU A 347 -10.70 5.68 15.34
C LEU A 347 -10.55 7.17 15.07
N ASN A 348 -11.64 7.94 15.06
CA ASN A 348 -11.60 9.38 14.92
C ASN A 348 -10.78 10.07 16.04
N ARG A 349 -10.58 9.40 17.20
CA ARG A 349 -9.64 9.87 18.25
C ARG A 349 -8.19 10.02 17.77
N LEU A 350 -7.81 9.32 16.71
CA LEU A 350 -6.46 9.36 16.12
C LEU A 350 -6.25 10.59 15.23
N ARG A 351 -7.33 11.28 14.82
CA ARG A 351 -7.29 12.40 13.88
C ARG A 351 -6.28 13.51 14.23
N PRO A 352 -6.26 14.09 15.45
CA PRO A 352 -5.30 15.17 15.75
C PRO A 352 -3.83 14.69 15.66
N HIS A 353 -3.56 13.43 16.03
CA HIS A 353 -2.24 12.83 15.91
C HIS A 353 -1.85 12.63 14.43
N LEU A 354 -2.80 12.19 13.60
CA LEU A 354 -2.59 12.03 12.15
C LEU A 354 -2.37 13.37 11.45
N GLU A 355 -3.12 14.42 11.81
CA GLU A 355 -2.95 15.77 11.28
C GLU A 355 -1.58 16.35 11.66
N LEU A 356 -1.14 16.14 12.91
CA LEU A 356 0.21 16.52 13.36
C LEU A 356 1.30 15.82 12.53
N LEU A 357 1.18 14.50 12.32
CA LEU A 357 2.13 13.74 11.51
C LEU A 357 2.11 14.17 10.04
N ALA A 358 0.95 14.53 9.50
CA ALA A 358 0.79 14.97 8.11
C ALA A 358 1.44 16.34 7.85
N ASN A 359 1.50 17.20 8.87
CA ASN A 359 2.14 18.51 8.80
C ASN A 359 3.67 18.48 8.90
N ILE A 360 4.28 17.31 9.14
CA ILE A 360 5.74 17.17 9.10
C ILE A 360 6.23 17.34 7.66
N ASP A 361 7.23 18.20 7.46
CA ASP A 361 7.88 18.39 6.16
C ASP A 361 8.66 17.12 5.76
N PRO A 362 8.35 16.47 4.64
CA PRO A 362 9.07 15.29 4.18
C PRO A 362 10.41 15.58 3.51
N ASN A 363 10.71 16.84 3.18
CA ASN A 363 11.92 17.22 2.45
C ASN A 363 13.18 16.80 3.23
N PRO A 364 14.19 16.16 2.62
CA PRO A 364 15.48 15.91 3.27
C PRO A 364 16.15 17.17 3.82
N ASP A 365 15.91 18.34 3.22
CA ASP A 365 16.50 19.62 3.62
C ASP A 365 15.63 20.41 4.62
N ALA A 366 14.59 19.76 5.18
CA ALA A 366 13.75 20.38 6.19
C ALA A 366 14.55 20.78 7.43
N ALA A 367 14.14 21.88 8.07
CA ALA A 367 14.75 22.32 9.31
C ALA A 367 14.66 21.25 10.40
N SER A 368 15.72 21.15 11.19
CA SER A 368 15.78 20.19 12.30
C SER A 368 14.69 20.45 13.32
N PRO A 369 14.02 19.39 13.84
CA PRO A 369 12.94 19.55 14.78
C PRO A 369 13.46 20.06 16.13
N THR A 370 12.66 20.87 16.79
CA THR A 370 12.84 21.13 18.22
C THR A 370 12.62 19.86 19.03
N TRP A 371 13.12 19.81 20.26
CA TRP A 371 12.89 18.69 21.16
C TRP A 371 11.41 18.44 21.44
N GLU A 372 10.61 19.50 21.59
CA GLU A 372 9.16 19.42 21.74
C GLU A 372 8.47 18.85 20.50
N GLN A 373 8.87 19.30 19.30
CA GLN A 373 8.34 18.75 18.04
C GLN A 373 8.64 17.26 17.90
N LEU A 374 9.87 16.84 18.27
CA LEU A 374 10.26 15.44 18.27
C LEU A 374 9.40 14.62 19.24
N GLU A 375 9.25 15.06 20.49
CA GLU A 375 8.39 14.39 21.47
C GLU A 375 6.97 14.22 20.93
N ASN A 376 6.36 15.32 20.50
CA ASN A 376 4.99 15.33 20.01
C ASN A 376 4.79 14.38 18.81
N ALA A 377 5.75 14.33 17.89
CA ALA A 377 5.72 13.42 16.75
C ALA A 377 5.86 11.94 17.19
N MET A 378 6.76 11.63 18.13
CA MET A 378 6.95 10.28 18.64
C MET A 378 5.73 9.76 19.41
N VAL A 379 5.10 10.63 20.22
CA VAL A 379 3.85 10.32 20.91
C VAL A 379 2.73 10.11 19.90
N ALA A 380 2.60 10.98 18.90
CA ALA A 380 1.58 10.86 17.86
C ALA A 380 1.70 9.55 17.07
N VAL A 381 2.91 9.19 16.60
CA VAL A 381 3.10 7.94 15.85
C VAL A 381 2.89 6.71 16.72
N LYS A 382 3.29 6.74 18.00
CA LYS A 382 2.99 5.67 18.96
C LYS A 382 1.48 5.47 19.09
N THR A 383 0.72 6.53 19.34
CA THR A 383 -0.74 6.49 19.51
C THR A 383 -1.43 5.96 18.26
N VAL A 384 -1.00 6.42 17.07
CA VAL A 384 -1.57 6.01 15.79
C VAL A 384 -1.30 4.53 15.48
N VAL A 385 -0.06 4.06 15.65
CA VAL A 385 0.30 2.65 15.40
C VAL A 385 -0.37 1.74 16.42
N HIS A 386 -0.44 2.13 17.70
CA HIS A 386 -1.18 1.38 18.71
C HIS A 386 -2.67 1.28 18.36
N GLY A 387 -3.29 2.39 17.91
CA GLY A 387 -4.67 2.41 17.45
C GLY A 387 -4.94 1.49 16.26
N LEU A 388 -3.98 1.37 15.33
CA LEU A 388 -4.04 0.40 14.23
C LEU A 388 -4.03 -1.04 14.73
N VAL A 389 -3.09 -1.37 15.63
CA VAL A 389 -2.96 -2.73 16.16
C VAL A 389 -4.21 -3.12 16.95
N ASP A 390 -4.70 -2.24 17.82
CA ASP A 390 -5.94 -2.39 18.58
C ASP A 390 -7.14 -2.67 17.64
N PHE A 391 -7.26 -1.87 16.58
CA PHE A 391 -8.30 -2.07 15.57
C PHE A 391 -8.18 -3.42 14.85
N ILE A 392 -6.97 -3.81 14.44
CA ILE A 392 -6.75 -5.07 13.75
C ILE A 392 -7.10 -6.26 14.65
N GLN A 393 -6.74 -6.21 15.93
CA GLN A 393 -6.97 -7.30 16.87
C GLN A 393 -8.44 -7.44 17.28
N ASN A 394 -9.12 -6.30 17.51
CA ASN A 394 -10.45 -6.30 18.13
C ASN A 394 -11.60 -6.09 17.14
N TYR A 395 -11.33 -5.47 15.97
CA TYR A 395 -12.37 -5.06 15.02
C TYR A 395 -12.15 -5.56 13.59
N SER A 396 -10.97 -6.09 13.25
CA SER A 396 -10.78 -6.69 11.93
C SER A 396 -11.54 -8.00 11.83
N ARG A 397 -12.44 -8.08 10.85
CA ARG A 397 -13.23 -9.29 10.55
C ARG A 397 -12.37 -10.47 10.07
N LYS A 398 -11.06 -10.29 9.87
CA LYS A 398 -10.15 -11.34 9.41
C LYS A 398 -9.75 -12.36 10.49
N GLY A 399 -10.16 -12.18 11.75
CA GLY A 399 -9.78 -13.04 12.87
C GLY A 399 -10.60 -14.32 13.09
N HIS A 400 -11.69 -14.57 12.36
CA HIS A 400 -12.52 -15.77 12.60
C HIS A 400 -13.09 -16.44 11.33
N GLU A 401 -12.50 -16.22 10.17
CA GLU A 401 -12.71 -17.13 9.05
C GLU A 401 -11.56 -18.13 9.02
N THR A 402 -11.80 -19.32 9.59
CA THR A 402 -11.17 -20.52 9.04
C THR A 402 -11.31 -20.45 7.52
N PRO A 403 -10.31 -20.87 6.72
CA PRO A 403 -10.47 -20.91 5.27
C PRO A 403 -11.52 -21.98 4.93
N GLN A 404 -12.79 -21.64 5.07
CA GLN A 404 -13.89 -22.35 4.47
C GLN A 404 -13.79 -22.00 2.98
N PRO A 405 -13.49 -22.98 2.11
CA PRO A 405 -13.57 -22.75 0.68
C PRO A 405 -15.02 -22.38 0.38
N GLN A 406 -15.28 -21.09 0.12
CA GLN A 406 -16.58 -20.66 -0.36
C GLN A 406 -16.94 -21.53 -1.57
N PRO A 407 -17.99 -22.36 -1.48
CA PRO A 407 -18.37 -23.22 -2.58
C PRO A 407 -18.98 -22.33 -3.66
N ASN A 408 -18.17 -21.93 -4.62
CA ASN A 408 -18.70 -21.41 -5.87
C ASN A 408 -19.61 -22.51 -6.45
N SER A 409 -20.92 -22.26 -6.56
CA SER A 409 -21.96 -23.27 -6.87
C SER A 409 -21.71 -24.02 -8.19
N LYS A 410 -20.82 -23.50 -9.04
CA LYS A 410 -20.39 -24.09 -10.32
C LYS A 410 -19.04 -24.83 -10.27
N TYR A 411 -18.39 -24.94 -9.11
CA TYR A 411 -17.11 -25.62 -8.96
C TYR A 411 -17.29 -27.15 -8.95
N LYS A 412 -16.59 -27.83 -9.85
CA LYS A 412 -16.57 -29.30 -9.99
C LYS A 412 -17.95 -29.94 -10.15
N THR A 413 -18.87 -29.25 -10.84
CA THR A 413 -20.22 -29.75 -11.17
C THR A 413 -20.34 -30.41 -12.55
N SER A 414 -19.24 -30.42 -13.33
CA SER A 414 -19.10 -31.11 -14.61
C SER A 414 -17.69 -31.67 -14.78
N MET A 415 -17.52 -32.72 -15.60
CA MET A 415 -16.24 -33.41 -15.82
C MET A 415 -15.27 -32.56 -16.67
N CYS A 416 -13.99 -32.62 -16.31
CA CYS A 416 -12.92 -31.95 -17.06
C CYS A 416 -12.73 -32.61 -18.43
N ARG A 417 -12.89 -31.82 -19.50
CA ARG A 417 -12.73 -32.29 -20.88
C ARG A 417 -11.27 -32.61 -21.21
N ASP A 418 -10.34 -31.77 -20.74
CA ASP A 418 -8.91 -31.91 -21.04
C ASP A 418 -8.32 -33.19 -20.44
N LEU A 419 -8.70 -33.53 -19.20
CA LEU A 419 -8.30 -34.80 -18.58
C LEU A 419 -8.84 -36.01 -19.35
N ARG A 420 -10.09 -35.92 -19.81
CA ARG A 420 -10.78 -37.01 -20.53
C ARG A 420 -10.23 -37.24 -21.94
N GLN A 421 -9.72 -36.19 -22.59
CA GLN A 421 -9.24 -36.26 -23.98
C GLN A 421 -7.72 -36.41 -24.10
N GLN A 422 -6.95 -35.86 -23.15
CA GLN A 422 -5.48 -35.79 -23.26
C GLN A 422 -4.74 -36.59 -22.18
N GLY A 423 -5.46 -37.32 -21.31
CA GLY A 423 -4.86 -38.13 -20.24
C GLY A 423 -4.22 -37.33 -19.09
N GLY A 424 -4.22 -35.99 -19.18
CA GLY A 424 -3.69 -35.08 -18.16
C GLY A 424 -4.39 -33.72 -18.22
N CYS A 425 -4.59 -33.09 -17.07
CA CYS A 425 -5.17 -31.75 -16.99
C CYS A 425 -4.06 -30.71 -16.70
N PRO A 426 -3.84 -29.72 -17.57
CA PRO A 426 -2.81 -28.69 -17.38
C PRO A 426 -3.07 -27.81 -16.14
N ARG A 427 -4.31 -27.81 -15.63
CA ARG A 427 -4.72 -27.07 -14.42
C ARG A 427 -4.53 -27.87 -13.12
N GLY A 428 -4.15 -29.15 -13.19
CA GLY A 428 -3.91 -29.99 -12.01
C GLY A 428 -5.05 -29.96 -10.99
N THR A 429 -4.71 -29.91 -9.70
CA THR A 429 -5.67 -29.87 -8.58
C THR A 429 -6.52 -28.59 -8.53
N ASN A 430 -6.09 -27.53 -9.22
CA ASN A 430 -6.79 -26.24 -9.33
C ASN A 430 -7.85 -26.21 -10.43
N CYS A 431 -8.09 -27.33 -11.13
CA CYS A 431 -9.12 -27.38 -12.15
C CYS A 431 -10.52 -27.19 -11.54
N THR A 432 -11.30 -26.29 -12.13
CA THR A 432 -12.70 -26.02 -11.75
C THR A 432 -13.69 -27.10 -12.19
N PHE A 433 -13.21 -28.13 -12.90
CA PHE A 433 -13.99 -29.26 -13.40
C PHE A 433 -13.52 -30.56 -12.71
N ALA A 434 -14.43 -31.52 -12.52
CA ALA A 434 -14.12 -32.75 -11.80
C ALA A 434 -13.19 -33.67 -12.61
N HIS A 435 -12.20 -34.24 -11.94
CA HIS A 435 -11.20 -35.13 -12.52
C HIS A 435 -11.55 -36.62 -12.34
N SER A 436 -12.53 -36.93 -11.48
CA SER A 436 -13.10 -38.28 -11.36
C SER A 436 -14.61 -38.22 -11.11
N GLN A 437 -15.28 -39.35 -11.32
CA GLN A 437 -16.72 -39.48 -11.06
C GLN A 437 -17.04 -39.33 -9.56
N GLU A 438 -16.18 -39.88 -8.70
CA GLU A 438 -16.28 -39.74 -7.24
C GLU A 438 -16.16 -38.28 -6.80
N GLU A 439 -15.24 -37.53 -7.43
CA GLU A 439 -15.07 -36.11 -7.16
C GLU A 439 -16.34 -35.33 -7.56
N LEU A 440 -16.89 -35.60 -8.75
CA LEU A 440 -18.12 -34.97 -9.23
C LEU A 440 -19.32 -35.23 -8.30
N GLU A 441 -19.51 -36.47 -7.86
CA GLU A 441 -20.61 -36.86 -6.99
C GLU A 441 -20.50 -36.24 -5.60
N LYS A 442 -19.29 -36.20 -5.04
CA LYS A 442 -19.00 -35.54 -3.76
C LYS A 442 -19.43 -34.07 -3.77
N TYR A 443 -19.12 -33.32 -4.84
CA TYR A 443 -19.53 -31.91 -4.95
C TYR A 443 -21.01 -31.73 -5.27
N ARG A 444 -21.64 -32.64 -6.03
CA ARG A 444 -23.11 -32.61 -6.27
C ARG A 444 -23.92 -32.85 -5.01
N LEU A 445 -23.52 -33.81 -4.18
CA LEU A 445 -24.17 -34.08 -2.89
C LEU A 445 -24.01 -32.89 -1.92
N ARG A 446 -22.84 -32.23 -1.94
CA ARG A 446 -22.57 -31.02 -1.17
C ARG A 446 -23.48 -29.86 -1.59
N ASN A 447 -23.64 -29.62 -2.89
CA ASN A 447 -24.51 -28.55 -3.39
C ASN A 447 -26.00 -28.83 -3.11
N LYS A 448 -26.47 -30.08 -3.20
CA LYS A 448 -27.85 -30.44 -2.82
C LYS A 448 -28.15 -30.16 -1.35
N LYS A 449 -27.21 -30.45 -0.44
CA LYS A 449 -27.34 -30.12 0.99
C LYS A 449 -27.41 -28.61 1.22
N ILE A 450 -26.61 -27.82 0.50
CA ILE A 450 -26.61 -26.36 0.62
C ILE A 450 -27.96 -25.78 0.16
N SER A 451 -28.47 -26.19 -1.01
CA SER A 451 -29.77 -25.72 -1.51
C SER A 451 -30.95 -26.12 -0.61
N ALA A 452 -30.93 -27.32 0.00
CA ALA A 452 -31.94 -27.72 0.97
C ALA A 452 -31.92 -26.86 2.25
N THR A 453 -30.72 -26.46 2.70
CA THR A 453 -30.55 -25.62 3.90
C THR A 453 -30.97 -24.17 3.64
N GLU A 454 -30.79 -23.67 2.42
CA GLU A 454 -31.26 -22.34 1.99
C GLU A 454 -32.78 -22.28 1.82
N ALA A 455 -33.41 -23.34 1.30
CA ALA A 455 -34.87 -23.44 1.18
C ALA A 455 -35.57 -23.39 2.56
N LEU A 456 -35.03 -24.10 3.56
CA LEU A 456 -35.52 -24.06 4.95
C LEU A 456 -35.39 -22.67 5.59
N LYS A 457 -34.30 -21.94 5.29
CA LYS A 457 -34.09 -20.57 5.79
C LYS A 457 -35.02 -19.54 5.14
N GLN A 458 -35.38 -19.72 3.87
CA GLN A 458 -36.38 -18.86 3.22
C GLN A 458 -37.77 -19.11 3.81
N GLN A 459 -38.16 -20.36 4.03
CA GLN A 459 -39.48 -20.70 4.58
C GLN A 459 -39.69 -20.15 6.01
N GLY A 460 -38.64 -20.09 6.84
CA GLY A 460 -38.70 -19.44 8.15
C GLY A 460 -38.84 -17.91 8.12
N ARG A 461 -38.37 -17.24 7.06
CA ARG A 461 -38.51 -15.77 6.91
C ARG A 461 -39.92 -15.33 6.50
N TRP A 462 -40.66 -16.16 5.77
CA TRP A 462 -42.06 -15.85 5.39
C TRP A 462 -43.02 -15.93 6.58
N CYS A 463 -42.75 -16.78 7.58
CA CYS A 463 -43.55 -16.84 8.81
C CYS A 463 -43.37 -15.62 9.73
N GLN A 464 -42.25 -14.90 9.62
CA GLN A 464 -41.97 -13.72 10.46
C GLN A 464 -42.61 -12.43 9.93
N VAL A 465 -42.88 -12.34 8.63
CA VAL A 465 -43.49 -11.16 7.98
C VAL A 465 -45.03 -11.18 8.03
N LEU A 466 -45.65 -12.29 8.44
CA LEU A 466 -47.11 -12.44 8.56
C LEU A 466 -47.62 -12.29 10.01
N MET A 467 -46.75 -11.96 10.98
CA MET A 467 -47.09 -11.73 12.39
C MET A 467 -46.71 -10.34 12.93
N GLU A 468 -46.30 -9.43 12.04
CA GLU A 468 -46.30 -7.97 12.27
C GLU A 468 -47.32 -7.33 11.34
#